data_AF-A0A085WK12-F1
#
_entry.id   AF-A0A085WK12-F1
#
_cell.length_a   1.000
_cell.length_b   1.000
_cell.length_c   1.000
_cell.angle_alpha   90.00
_cell.angle_beta   90.00
_cell.angle_gamma   90.00
#
_symmetry.space_group_name_H-M   'P 1'
#
loop_
_entity.id
_entity.type
_entity.pdbx_description
1 polymer ?
#
loop_
_entity_poly.entity_id
_entity_poly.type
_entity_poly.pdbx_seq_one_letter_code
_entity_poly.pdbx_strand_id
1 'polypeptide(L)'
;MPDQTKYSARLEEDYAEFERLREQVRSLVPPGVPLWPGTEFGPLEGSARGEFGPLYMYFSYAMLLRGETLRHLQAEAVQGLKGCRTKVAFRKKDPPELLELELLPRGHLHPDCLPADREPPCPKCGRRGWKRPDDLILSAASLPQDLDVFRLEDFLTTIIASERFVETARRLGYEQDIVFRELPTR
;
A
#
# COMPACT_ATOMS: atom_id res chain seq x y z
N MET A 1 -21.16 -13.91 21.09
CA MET A 1 -20.63 -12.66 20.50
C MET A 1 -21.81 -11.76 20.19
N PRO A 2 -21.83 -10.49 20.63
CA PRO A 2 -22.91 -9.57 20.28
C PRO A 2 -23.01 -9.47 18.76
N ASP A 3 -24.26 -9.38 18.27
CA ASP A 3 -24.72 -9.43 16.88
C ASP A 3 -23.67 -9.03 15.82
N GLN A 4 -22.92 -10.00 15.28
CA GLN A 4 -21.92 -9.80 14.23
C GLN A 4 -22.55 -9.26 12.94
N THR A 5 -23.84 -9.49 12.74
CA THR A 5 -24.59 -9.05 11.55
C THR A 5 -24.51 -7.55 11.35
N LYS A 6 -24.48 -6.77 12.45
CA LYS A 6 -24.38 -5.31 12.41
C LYS A 6 -23.04 -4.79 11.85
N TYR A 7 -22.01 -5.64 11.84
CA TYR A 7 -20.68 -5.35 11.29
C TYR A 7 -20.44 -6.04 9.94
N SER A 8 -21.47 -6.63 9.34
CA SER A 8 -21.37 -7.12 7.96
C SER A 8 -21.15 -5.94 7.02
N ALA A 9 -20.27 -6.14 6.02
CA ALA A 9 -20.00 -5.13 5.01
C ALA A 9 -21.29 -4.81 4.24
N ARG A 10 -21.69 -3.55 4.24
CA ARG A 10 -22.85 -3.04 3.52
C ARG A 10 -22.57 -1.61 3.05
N LEU A 11 -23.31 -1.17 2.04
CA LEU A 11 -23.40 0.25 1.76
C LEU A 11 -24.15 0.92 2.92
N GLU A 12 -23.48 1.81 3.63
CA GLU A 12 -24.10 2.63 4.66
C GLU A 12 -24.49 3.98 4.03
N GLU A 13 -25.79 4.22 3.93
CA GLU A 13 -26.35 5.43 3.28
C GLU A 13 -26.32 6.64 4.22
N ASP A 14 -26.37 6.40 5.54
CA ASP A 14 -26.19 7.45 6.54
C ASP A 14 -24.71 7.69 6.81
N TYR A 15 -24.23 8.87 6.42
CA TYR A 15 -22.83 9.22 6.63
C TYR A 15 -22.44 9.38 8.09
N ALA A 16 -23.34 9.85 8.96
CA ALA A 16 -23.03 9.98 10.38
C ALA A 16 -22.80 8.60 11.01
N GLU A 17 -23.59 7.61 10.58
CA GLU A 17 -23.40 6.21 10.98
C GLU A 17 -22.10 5.63 10.41
N PHE A 18 -21.76 5.92 9.15
CA PHE A 18 -20.46 5.56 8.58
C PHE A 18 -19.30 6.13 9.41
N GLU A 19 -19.36 7.42 9.80
CA GLU A 19 -18.31 8.03 10.62
C GLU A 19 -18.21 7.38 11.99
N ARG A 20 -19.34 7.07 12.63
CA ARG A 20 -19.39 6.35 13.92
C ARG A 20 -18.81 4.93 13.82
N LEU A 21 -19.06 4.21 12.72
CA LEU A 21 -18.46 2.89 12.45
C LEU A 21 -16.97 2.99 12.16
N ARG A 22 -16.56 3.98 11.36
CA ARG A 22 -15.16 4.27 11.02
C ARG A 22 -14.32 4.59 12.25
N GLU A 23 -14.91 5.27 13.24
CA GLU A 23 -14.20 5.61 14.48
C GLU A 23 -14.01 4.40 15.40
N GLN A 24 -14.94 3.44 15.42
CA GLN A 24 -14.81 2.21 16.22
C GLN A 24 -13.59 1.35 15.85
N VAL A 25 -13.14 1.43 14.58
CA VAL A 25 -11.98 0.66 14.09
C VAL A 25 -10.70 1.50 14.05
N ARG A 26 -10.73 2.77 14.46
CA ARG A 26 -9.60 3.70 14.34
C ARG A 26 -8.36 3.23 15.10
N SER A 27 -8.56 2.64 16.27
CA SER A 27 -7.48 2.10 17.12
C SER A 27 -6.84 0.83 16.55
N LEU A 28 -7.47 0.19 15.57
CA LEU A 28 -7.00 -1.06 14.96
C LEU A 28 -6.15 -0.84 13.71
N VAL A 29 -6.05 0.40 13.22
CA VAL A 29 -5.31 0.76 12.00
C VAL A 29 -4.14 1.70 12.31
N PRO A 30 -3.12 1.79 11.43
CA PRO A 30 -2.03 2.73 11.63
C PRO A 30 -2.54 4.18 11.78
N PRO A 31 -1.95 4.98 12.68
CA PRO A 31 -2.37 6.36 12.91
C PRO A 31 -2.16 7.20 11.65
N GLY A 32 -3.07 8.15 11.43
CA GLY A 32 -2.99 9.09 10.29
C GLY A 32 -3.35 8.49 8.93
N VAL A 33 -3.60 7.17 8.83
CA VAL A 33 -4.03 6.55 7.57
C VAL A 33 -5.52 6.83 7.33
N PRO A 34 -5.90 7.36 6.15
CA PRO A 34 -7.31 7.51 5.79
C PRO A 34 -8.02 6.15 5.76
N LEU A 35 -9.24 6.07 6.30
CA LEU A 35 -10.14 4.94 6.05
C LEU A 35 -11.25 5.40 5.13
N TRP A 36 -11.06 5.15 3.84
CA TRP A 36 -12.04 5.43 2.81
C TRP A 36 -13.19 4.41 2.85
N PRO A 37 -14.39 4.77 2.37
CA PRO A 37 -15.44 3.80 2.10
C PRO A 37 -14.91 2.64 1.24
N GLY A 38 -15.26 1.40 1.61
CA GLY A 38 -14.75 0.20 0.95
C GLY A 38 -13.37 -0.26 1.40
N THR A 39 -12.79 0.34 2.45
CA THR A 39 -11.56 -0.21 3.07
C THR A 39 -11.85 -1.60 3.62
N GLU A 40 -11.07 -2.58 3.16
CA GLU A 40 -11.13 -3.96 3.63
C GLU A 40 -10.18 -4.19 4.82
N PHE A 41 -10.48 -5.19 5.63
CA PHE A 41 -9.70 -5.55 6.81
C PHE A 41 -9.39 -7.04 6.81
N GLY A 42 -8.30 -7.39 7.49
CA GLY A 42 -7.84 -8.76 7.61
C GLY A 42 -6.71 -9.07 6.62
N PRO A 43 -6.19 -10.29 6.67
CA PRO A 43 -5.10 -10.70 5.83
C PRO A 43 -5.56 -10.98 4.40
N LEU A 44 -4.65 -10.88 3.43
CA LEU A 44 -4.85 -11.48 2.12
C LEU A 44 -5.09 -13.00 2.27
N GLU A 45 -6.26 -13.48 1.83
CA GLU A 45 -6.67 -14.89 1.90
C GLU A 45 -6.79 -15.49 0.48
N GLY A 46 -6.48 -16.77 0.33
CA GLY A 46 -6.65 -17.44 -0.96
C GLY A 46 -5.80 -18.69 -1.15
N SER A 47 -5.55 -19.05 -2.41
CA SER A 47 -4.66 -20.15 -2.78
C SER A 47 -3.61 -19.70 -3.78
N ALA A 48 -2.36 -20.13 -3.61
CA ALA A 48 -1.25 -19.84 -4.50
C ALA A 48 -0.61 -21.11 -5.06
N ARG A 49 -0.02 -21.00 -6.26
CA ARG A 49 0.73 -22.06 -6.94
C ARG A 49 1.91 -21.45 -7.68
N GLY A 50 2.96 -22.25 -7.89
CA GLY A 50 4.17 -21.82 -8.58
C GLY A 50 5.26 -21.32 -7.63
N GLU A 51 6.27 -20.72 -8.25
CA GLU A 51 7.38 -20.07 -7.55
C GLU A 51 7.17 -18.56 -7.54
N PHE A 52 7.54 -17.93 -6.43
CA PHE A 52 7.41 -16.50 -6.20
C PHE A 52 8.80 -15.94 -6.01
N GLY A 53 9.16 -14.86 -6.69
CA GLY A 53 10.41 -14.16 -6.42
C GLY A 53 10.48 -13.59 -5.00
N PRO A 54 11.61 -12.95 -4.66
CA PRO A 54 11.80 -12.28 -3.37
C PRO A 54 10.74 -11.19 -3.11
N LEU A 55 10.43 -10.42 -4.16
CA LEU A 55 9.42 -9.37 -4.22
C LEU A 55 8.46 -9.68 -5.37
N TYR A 56 7.16 -9.53 -5.16
CA TYR A 56 6.14 -9.89 -6.15
C TYR A 56 4.96 -8.92 -6.12
N MET A 57 4.47 -8.51 -7.29
CA MET A 57 3.29 -7.68 -7.44
C MET A 57 2.05 -8.54 -7.72
N TYR A 58 1.20 -8.74 -6.71
CA TYR A 58 -0.08 -9.45 -6.88
C TYR A 58 -1.10 -8.58 -7.60
N PHE A 59 -1.16 -7.31 -7.21
CA PHE A 59 -1.89 -6.24 -7.90
C PHE A 59 -1.04 -4.97 -7.89
N SER A 60 -1.42 -3.97 -8.69
CA SER A 60 -0.71 -2.67 -8.73
C SER A 60 -0.63 -1.95 -7.37
N TYR A 61 -1.48 -2.31 -6.41
CA TYR A 61 -1.55 -1.74 -5.07
C TYR A 61 -1.17 -2.71 -3.94
N ALA A 62 -0.76 -3.95 -4.26
CA ALA A 62 -0.46 -4.99 -3.28
C ALA A 62 0.85 -5.69 -3.62
N MET A 63 1.88 -5.41 -2.81
CA MET A 63 3.19 -6.04 -2.92
C MET A 63 3.31 -7.16 -1.89
N LEU A 64 3.71 -8.34 -2.36
CA LEU A 64 4.05 -9.48 -1.54
C LEU A 64 5.56 -9.66 -1.51
N LEU A 65 6.06 -10.25 -0.42
CA LEU A 65 7.45 -10.66 -0.30
C LEU A 65 7.58 -11.93 0.50
N ARG A 66 8.71 -12.62 0.32
CA ARG A 66 9.04 -13.75 1.18
C ARG A 66 9.48 -13.27 2.56
N GLY A 67 9.23 -14.07 3.59
CA GLY A 67 9.70 -13.77 4.94
C GLY A 67 11.21 -13.59 5.04
N GLU A 68 11.99 -14.37 4.29
CA GLU A 68 13.46 -14.22 4.22
C GLU A 68 13.87 -12.87 3.62
N THR A 69 13.18 -12.44 2.56
CA THR A 69 13.41 -11.17 1.89
C THR A 69 13.19 -10.00 2.84
N LEU A 70 12.13 -10.04 3.66
CA LEU A 70 11.85 -8.99 4.65
C LEU A 70 13.03 -8.85 5.61
N ARG A 71 13.53 -9.97 6.12
CA ARG A 71 14.64 -10.00 7.08
C ARG A 71 15.93 -9.47 6.48
N HIS A 72 16.24 -9.83 5.23
CA HIS A 72 17.41 -9.31 4.54
C HIS A 72 17.32 -7.80 4.31
N LEU A 73 16.18 -7.29 3.85
CA LEU A 73 15.99 -5.85 3.67
C LEU A 73 16.09 -5.08 5.01
N GLN A 74 15.51 -5.62 6.09
CA GLN A 74 15.62 -5.01 7.43
C GLN A 74 17.07 -5.02 7.95
N ALA A 75 17.86 -6.06 7.65
CA ALA A 75 19.28 -6.12 8.00
C ALA A 75 20.13 -5.07 7.29
N GLU A 76 19.67 -4.61 6.11
CA GLU A 76 20.32 -3.58 5.28
C GLU A 76 19.84 -2.15 5.61
N ALA A 77 19.24 -1.96 6.79
CA ALA A 77 18.74 -0.67 7.28
C ALA A 77 17.68 0.01 6.38
N VAL A 78 16.93 -0.78 5.61
CA VAL A 78 15.74 -0.30 4.90
C VAL A 78 14.64 0.01 5.93
N GLN A 79 14.10 1.22 5.85
CA GLN A 79 13.20 1.82 6.83
C GLN A 79 11.73 1.55 6.52
N GLY A 80 10.93 1.47 7.60
CA GLY A 80 9.48 1.40 7.51
C GLY A 80 8.91 0.04 7.08
N LEU A 81 9.74 -1.00 6.95
CA LEU A 81 9.27 -2.30 6.46
C LEU A 81 8.50 -3.08 7.52
N LYS A 82 7.25 -3.40 7.20
CA LYS A 82 6.40 -4.28 8.00
C LYS A 82 5.68 -5.28 7.10
N GLY A 83 5.93 -6.57 7.33
CA GLY A 83 5.22 -7.66 6.67
C GLY A 83 4.00 -8.10 7.47
N CYS A 84 2.84 -8.11 6.82
CA CYS A 84 1.58 -8.63 7.34
C CYS A 84 1.42 -10.10 6.93
N ARG A 85 1.05 -10.96 7.88
CA ARG A 85 0.82 -12.39 7.59
C ARG A 85 -0.36 -12.55 6.65
N THR A 86 -0.18 -13.37 5.62
CA THR A 86 -1.26 -13.78 4.72
C THR A 86 -1.91 -15.07 5.23
N LYS A 87 -3.12 -15.39 4.75
CA LYS A 87 -3.75 -16.71 4.84
C LYS A 87 -3.80 -17.38 3.46
N VAL A 88 -2.71 -17.28 2.72
CA VAL A 88 -2.59 -17.91 1.40
C VAL A 88 -2.19 -19.37 1.58
N ALA A 89 -3.03 -20.27 1.08
CA ALA A 89 -2.78 -21.71 1.11
C ALA A 89 -1.97 -22.17 -0.11
N PHE A 90 -1.03 -23.08 0.12
CA PHE A 90 -0.24 -23.71 -0.94
C PHE A 90 -0.49 -25.21 -0.97
N ARG A 91 -0.34 -25.80 -2.16
CA ARG A 91 -0.41 -27.27 -2.35
C ARG A 91 0.96 -27.96 -2.30
N LYS A 92 2.06 -27.24 -2.07
CA LYS A 92 3.42 -27.80 -1.99
C LYS A 92 3.82 -28.14 -0.55
N LYS A 93 4.73 -29.12 -0.41
CA LYS A 93 5.16 -29.67 0.89
C LYS A 93 5.85 -28.63 1.79
N ASP A 94 6.59 -27.70 1.20
CA ASP A 94 7.33 -26.65 1.90
C ASP A 94 7.07 -25.30 1.22
N PRO A 95 5.95 -24.64 1.52
CA PRO A 95 5.63 -23.36 0.91
C PRO A 95 6.43 -22.22 1.52
N PRO A 96 6.83 -21.21 0.74
CA PRO A 96 7.46 -20.03 1.29
C PRO A 96 6.48 -19.30 2.20
N GLU A 97 7.00 -18.69 3.27
CA GLU A 97 6.26 -17.68 4.02
C GLU A 97 6.05 -16.46 3.09
N LEU A 98 4.82 -16.23 2.66
CA LEU A 98 4.44 -15.01 1.94
C LEU A 98 3.80 -14.00 2.88
N LEU A 99 4.36 -12.80 2.88
CA LEU A 99 3.90 -11.64 3.62
C LEU A 99 3.39 -10.58 2.65
N GLU A 100 2.34 -9.87 3.02
CA GLU A 100 1.92 -8.63 2.35
C GLU A 100 2.68 -7.46 2.98
N LEU A 101 3.32 -6.64 2.15
CA LEU A 101 4.02 -5.46 2.65
C LEU A 101 3.01 -4.37 3.04
N GLU A 102 3.12 -3.82 4.25
CA GLU A 102 2.34 -2.66 4.65
C GLU A 102 2.78 -1.43 3.84
N LEU A 103 1.90 -0.96 2.95
CA LEU A 103 2.12 0.24 2.15
C LEU A 103 1.27 1.38 2.70
N LEU A 104 1.89 2.27 3.46
CA LEU A 104 1.19 3.43 4.01
C LEU A 104 0.98 4.49 2.90
N PRO A 105 -0.21 5.12 2.82
CA PRO A 105 -0.43 6.24 1.91
C PRO A 105 0.30 7.49 2.39
N ARG A 106 1.38 7.87 1.72
CA ARG A 106 2.24 9.02 2.06
C ARG A 106 2.78 9.67 0.80
N GLY A 107 3.12 10.95 0.90
CA GLY A 107 3.63 11.72 -0.23
C GLY A 107 2.56 12.04 -1.27
N HIS A 108 2.88 13.03 -2.10
CA HIS A 108 1.99 13.59 -3.10
C HIS A 108 2.68 13.75 -4.45
N LEU A 109 1.86 13.77 -5.50
CA LEU A 109 2.32 14.27 -6.79
C LEU A 109 2.51 15.80 -6.74
N HIS A 110 3.51 16.29 -7.46
CA HIS A 110 3.74 17.72 -7.62
C HIS A 110 2.61 18.33 -8.47
N PRO A 111 2.10 19.55 -8.14
CA PRO A 111 1.05 20.21 -8.90
C PRO A 111 1.30 20.32 -10.41
N ASP A 112 2.57 20.43 -10.83
CA ASP A 112 2.96 20.57 -12.23
C ASP A 112 2.58 19.38 -13.13
N CYS A 113 2.40 18.18 -12.57
CA CYS A 113 1.97 17.02 -13.36
C CYS A 113 0.46 16.76 -13.25
N LEU A 114 -0.28 17.59 -12.51
CA LEU A 114 -1.73 17.44 -12.31
C LEU A 114 -2.52 18.32 -13.30
N PRO A 115 -3.77 17.96 -13.63
CA PRO A 115 -4.63 18.80 -14.46
C PRO A 115 -4.81 20.21 -13.87
N ALA A 116 -4.76 21.23 -14.73
CA ALA A 116 -4.92 22.62 -14.33
C ALA A 116 -6.37 22.96 -13.91
N ASP A 117 -7.35 22.30 -14.51
CA ASP A 117 -8.80 22.44 -14.31
C ASP A 117 -9.34 21.52 -13.20
N ARG A 118 -8.50 21.22 -12.23
CA ARG A 118 -8.81 20.29 -11.15
C ARG A 118 -9.97 20.76 -10.26
N GLU A 119 -11.06 20.00 -10.25
CA GLU A 119 -12.15 20.19 -9.29
C GLU A 119 -11.67 19.94 -7.85
N PRO A 120 -12.06 20.72 -6.84
CA PRO A 120 -11.62 20.49 -5.47
C PRO A 120 -11.96 19.06 -4.98
N PRO A 121 -11.16 18.49 -4.05
CA PRO A 121 -11.47 17.20 -3.46
C PRO A 121 -12.88 17.18 -2.86
N CYS A 122 -13.54 16.03 -2.87
CA CYS A 122 -14.86 15.88 -2.27
C CYS A 122 -14.84 16.37 -0.80
N PRO A 123 -15.68 17.35 -0.40
CA PRO A 123 -15.65 17.90 0.96
C PRO A 123 -16.03 16.88 2.04
N LYS A 124 -16.60 15.74 1.64
CA LYS A 124 -17.09 14.69 2.53
C LYS A 124 -16.08 13.54 2.70
N CYS A 125 -15.43 13.09 1.63
CA CYS A 125 -14.52 11.93 1.69
C CYS A 125 -13.09 12.21 1.22
N GLY A 126 -12.78 13.45 0.81
CA GLY A 126 -11.46 13.85 0.33
C GLY A 126 -11.06 13.23 -1.02
N ARG A 127 -11.92 12.42 -1.64
CA ARG A 127 -11.66 11.78 -2.93
C ARG A 127 -11.36 12.84 -3.99
N ARG A 128 -10.25 12.63 -4.70
CA ARG A 128 -9.87 13.39 -5.90
C ARG A 128 -10.36 12.63 -7.13
N GLY A 129 -11.12 13.30 -7.98
CA GLY A 129 -11.81 12.68 -9.12
C GLY A 129 -10.98 12.56 -10.39
N TRP A 130 -9.74 13.06 -10.38
CA TRP A 130 -8.94 13.19 -11.59
C TRP A 130 -8.14 11.92 -11.88
N LYS A 131 -7.84 11.69 -13.16
CA LYS A 131 -7.07 10.53 -13.63
C LYS A 131 -5.60 10.67 -13.20
N ARG A 132 -4.96 9.54 -12.89
CA ARG A 132 -3.50 9.49 -12.68
C ARG A 132 -2.78 9.97 -13.96
N PRO A 133 -1.85 10.93 -13.86
CA PRO A 133 -1.02 11.34 -14.98
C PRO A 133 -0.13 10.18 -15.47
N ASP A 134 0.20 10.17 -16.76
CA ASP A 134 1.13 9.16 -17.31
C ASP A 134 2.58 9.45 -16.88
N ASP A 135 2.96 10.73 -16.91
CA ASP A 135 4.25 11.22 -16.41
C ASP A 135 4.10 11.79 -15.01
N LEU A 136 4.66 11.09 -14.04
CA LEU A 136 4.57 11.44 -12.63
C LEU A 136 5.75 12.32 -12.23
N ILE A 137 5.46 13.38 -11.48
CA ILE A 137 6.46 14.18 -10.76
C ILE A 137 6.12 14.10 -9.28
N LEU A 138 7.06 13.70 -8.45
CA LEU A 138 6.87 13.63 -7.01
C LEU A 138 7.12 15.00 -6.37
N SER A 139 6.29 15.36 -5.39
CA SER A 139 6.55 16.55 -4.55
C SER A 139 7.60 16.19 -3.50
N ALA A 140 8.83 16.69 -3.66
CA ALA A 140 9.97 16.40 -2.80
C ALA A 140 9.68 16.75 -1.34
N ALA A 141 9.02 17.89 -1.11
CA ALA A 141 8.64 18.36 0.22
C ALA A 141 7.64 17.45 0.96
N SER A 142 6.96 16.56 0.24
CA SER A 142 5.97 15.64 0.82
C SER A 142 6.51 14.24 1.12
N LEU A 143 7.72 13.92 0.65
CA LEU A 143 8.25 12.55 0.74
C LEU A 143 8.59 12.18 2.20
N PRO A 144 8.18 11.00 2.67
CA PRO A 144 8.52 10.53 4.00
C PRO A 144 10.03 10.28 4.12
N GLN A 145 10.60 10.58 5.28
CA GLN A 145 11.99 10.24 5.61
C GLN A 145 12.09 8.93 6.40
N ASP A 146 10.96 8.42 6.88
CA ASP A 146 10.82 7.26 7.78
C ASP A 146 10.40 5.98 7.04
N LEU A 147 10.07 6.08 5.76
CA LEU A 147 9.59 4.97 4.93
C LEU A 147 10.38 4.91 3.63
N ASP A 148 10.94 3.74 3.33
CA ASP A 148 11.62 3.51 2.05
C ASP A 148 10.69 2.94 0.97
N VAL A 149 9.55 2.36 1.34
CA VAL A 149 8.52 1.91 0.40
C VAL A 149 7.14 2.30 0.94
N PHE A 150 6.35 2.96 0.10
CA PHE A 150 5.02 3.46 0.45
C PHE A 150 4.17 3.60 -0.82
N ARG A 151 2.91 4.03 -0.69
CA ARG A 151 2.07 4.40 -1.84
C ARG A 151 1.65 5.85 -1.77
N LEU A 152 1.39 6.47 -2.91
CA LEU A 152 0.95 7.87 -2.93
C LEU A 152 -0.47 8.02 -2.38
N GLU A 153 -0.68 9.02 -1.54
CA GLU A 153 -2.01 9.32 -1.00
C GLU A 153 -2.99 9.76 -2.11
N ASP A 154 -2.48 10.46 -3.12
CA ASP A 154 -3.28 10.88 -4.28
C ASP A 154 -3.69 9.70 -5.19
N PHE A 155 -2.85 8.67 -5.26
CA PHE A 155 -3.00 7.54 -6.18
C PHE A 155 -2.49 6.25 -5.54
N LEU A 156 -3.37 5.58 -4.78
CA LEU A 156 -3.05 4.40 -3.97
C LEU A 156 -2.51 3.19 -4.75
N THR A 157 -2.65 3.19 -6.08
CA THR A 157 -2.10 2.18 -7.00
C THR A 157 -0.68 2.49 -7.47
N THR A 158 -0.06 3.56 -6.96
CA THR A 158 1.31 3.95 -7.26
C THR A 158 2.18 3.70 -6.05
N ILE A 159 3.07 2.71 -6.16
CA ILE A 159 4.06 2.38 -5.14
C ILE A 159 5.35 3.15 -5.43
N ILE A 160 5.86 3.82 -4.42
CA ILE A 160 7.12 4.57 -4.46
C ILE A 160 8.13 3.85 -3.59
N ALA A 161 9.34 3.72 -4.11
CA ALA A 161 10.49 3.21 -3.40
C ALA A 161 11.58 4.28 -3.40
N SER A 162 12.26 4.46 -2.27
CA SER A 162 13.43 5.32 -2.16
C SER A 162 14.62 4.72 -2.91
N GLU A 163 15.62 5.54 -3.21
CA GLU A 163 16.89 5.09 -3.78
C GLU A 163 17.53 3.98 -2.94
N ARG A 164 17.56 4.14 -1.61
CA ARG A 164 18.07 3.14 -0.66
C ARG A 164 17.39 1.78 -0.82
N PHE A 165 16.06 1.73 -0.98
CA PHE A 165 15.37 0.47 -1.24
C PHE A 165 15.80 -0.14 -2.56
N VAL A 166 15.79 0.67 -3.63
CA VAL A 166 16.09 0.22 -4.99
C VAL A 166 17.52 -0.33 -5.09
N GLU A 167 18.50 0.40 -4.57
CA GLU A 167 19.90 -0.03 -4.55
C GLU A 167 20.10 -1.31 -3.72
N THR A 168 19.42 -1.42 -2.58
CA THR A 168 19.47 -2.62 -1.74
C THR A 168 18.85 -3.82 -2.46
N ALA A 169 17.68 -3.65 -3.07
CA ALA A 169 17.01 -4.70 -3.85
C ALA A 169 17.88 -5.16 -5.03
N ARG A 170 18.52 -4.22 -5.74
CA ARG A 170 19.48 -4.51 -6.83
C ARG A 170 20.67 -5.32 -6.35
N ARG A 171 21.31 -4.88 -5.27
CA ARG A 171 22.50 -5.55 -4.70
C ARG A 171 22.19 -6.96 -4.20
N LEU A 172 21.00 -7.16 -3.61
CA LEU A 172 20.51 -8.48 -3.19
C LEU A 172 19.95 -9.31 -4.35
N GLY A 173 19.81 -8.71 -5.54
CA GLY A 173 19.26 -9.33 -6.73
C GLY A 173 17.80 -9.70 -6.57
N TYR A 174 16.94 -8.78 -6.12
CA TYR A 174 15.50 -9.00 -5.87
C TYR A 174 14.57 -8.45 -6.97
N GLU A 175 15.12 -8.24 -8.17
CA GLU A 175 14.43 -7.63 -9.32
C GLU A 175 13.76 -8.65 -10.26
N GLN A 176 13.60 -9.92 -9.85
CA GLN A 176 13.10 -10.97 -10.76
C GLN A 176 11.68 -10.69 -11.28
N ASP A 177 10.78 -10.26 -10.38
CA ASP A 177 9.35 -10.10 -10.67
C ASP A 177 8.87 -8.63 -10.56
N ILE A 178 9.82 -7.69 -10.43
CA ILE A 178 9.52 -6.26 -10.31
C ILE A 178 10.46 -5.43 -11.19
N VAL A 179 10.00 -4.24 -11.59
CA VAL A 179 10.83 -3.28 -12.34
C VAL A 179 10.77 -1.94 -11.64
N PHE A 180 11.93 -1.31 -11.49
CA PHE A 180 12.04 0.05 -10.98
C PHE A 180 12.08 1.06 -12.13
N ARG A 181 11.25 2.10 -12.02
CA ARG A 181 11.28 3.27 -12.90
C ARG A 181 11.60 4.49 -12.05
N GLU A 182 12.66 5.19 -12.41
CA GLU A 182 13.02 6.45 -11.77
C GLU A 182 11.97 7.53 -12.08
N LEU A 183 11.67 8.37 -11.08
CA LEU A 183 10.71 9.46 -11.18
C LEU A 183 11.37 10.78 -10.80
N PRO A 184 11.10 11.87 -11.52
CA PRO A 184 11.59 13.19 -11.15
C PRO A 184 10.92 13.68 -9.86
N THR A 185 11.65 14.49 -9.10
CA THR A 185 11.14 15.20 -7.92
C THR A 185 11.19 16.71 -8.15
N ARG A 186 10.30 17.45 -7.49
CA ARG A 186 10.27 18.92 -7.46
C ARG A 186 9.92 19.44 -6.06
#